data_AF-A0AB37B346-F1
#
_entry.id   AF-A0AB37B346-F1
#
_cell.length_a   1.000
_cell.length_b   1.000
_cell.length_c   1.000
_cell.angle_alpha   90.00
_cell.angle_beta   90.00
_cell.angle_gamma   90.00
#
_symmetry.space_group_name_H-M   'P 1'
#
loop_
_entity.id
_entity.type
_entity.pdbx_description
1 polymer ?
#
loop_
_entity_poly.entity_id
_entity_poly.type
_entity_poly.pdbx_seq_one_letter_code
_entity_poly.pdbx_strand_id
1 'polypeptide(L)'
;MAGAKEIKTKIASVQSTQKITKAMEMVATSKMRKTQDRMAASRPYSETIRNVISHVSKASVGYKHPFLVEREVKKIGILVISTDRGMCGGLNVNLFKTTLNQIKNWKEQNISTDLGLIGSKGISFFRSFGFNIKGQLSGLGDTPALEELIGVANTMFDAYRNGEIDAIYIAYNKFVNTMSQKPVVQQLVPLPESKNDHLNERQQTWDYLYEPEPKELLDSLLVRYLESQIYQAVVDNVASEQAARMVAMKAATDNAGNLINDLRLVYNKARQASITNELNEIVAGAAAI
;
A
#
# COMPACT_ATOMS: atom_id res chain seq x y z
N MET A 1 -28.23 31.32 26.34
CA MET A 1 -27.01 31.78 25.61
C MET A 1 -25.90 30.71 25.41
N ALA A 2 -25.76 29.66 26.23
CA ALA A 2 -24.67 28.66 26.06
C ALA A 2 -24.75 27.82 24.77
N GLY A 3 -25.94 27.32 24.40
CA GLY A 3 -26.09 26.41 23.25
C GLY A 3 -25.74 27.04 21.88
N ALA A 4 -26.16 28.28 21.60
CA ALA A 4 -25.89 28.92 20.30
C ALA A 4 -24.40 29.25 20.11
N LYS A 5 -23.70 29.66 21.18
CA LYS A 5 -22.26 29.95 21.14
C LYS A 5 -21.44 28.69 20.89
N GLU A 6 -21.77 27.59 21.56
CA GLU A 6 -21.11 26.28 21.35
C GLU A 6 -21.32 25.75 19.93
N ILE A 7 -22.54 25.83 19.40
CA ILE A 7 -22.81 25.41 18.01
C ILE A 7 -21.99 26.24 17.03
N LYS A 8 -21.86 27.56 17.24
CA LYS A 8 -21.03 28.43 16.41
C LYS A 8 -19.56 28.02 16.44
N THR A 9 -19.01 27.70 17.61
CA THR A 9 -17.64 27.19 17.75
C THR A 9 -17.48 25.85 17.02
N LYS A 10 -18.48 24.96 17.12
CA LYS A 10 -18.48 23.66 16.43
C LYS A 10 -18.48 23.82 14.91
N ILE A 11 -19.29 24.74 14.37
CA ILE A 11 -19.29 25.09 12.95
C ILE A 11 -17.89 25.55 12.52
N ALA A 12 -17.26 26.46 13.26
CA ALA A 12 -15.92 26.97 12.93
C ALA A 12 -14.84 25.87 12.97
N SER A 13 -14.96 24.93 13.91
CA SER A 13 -14.08 23.75 14.00
C SER A 13 -14.24 22.84 12.77
N VAL A 14 -15.48 22.47 12.41
CA VAL A 14 -15.74 21.62 11.24
C VAL A 14 -15.33 22.32 9.94
N GLN A 15 -15.50 23.64 9.82
CA GLN A 15 -15.00 24.42 8.69
C GLN A 15 -13.47 24.38 8.57
N SER A 16 -12.76 24.44 9.70
CA SER A 16 -11.30 24.29 9.71
C SER A 16 -10.90 22.89 9.26
N THR A 17 -11.57 21.84 9.76
CA THR A 17 -11.35 20.47 9.31
C THR A 17 -11.62 20.30 7.81
N GLN A 18 -12.70 20.89 7.27
CA GLN A 18 -13.02 20.87 5.84
C GLN A 18 -11.91 21.50 4.99
N LYS A 19 -11.33 22.62 5.43
CA LYS A 19 -10.20 23.26 4.74
C LYS A 19 -8.96 22.37 4.74
N ILE A 20 -8.68 21.72 5.87
CA ILE A 20 -7.54 20.80 6.00
C ILE A 20 -7.72 19.59 5.07
N THR A 21 -8.90 18.95 5.08
CA THR A 21 -9.16 17.81 4.21
C THR A 21 -9.10 18.20 2.74
N LYS A 22 -9.60 19.40 2.37
CA LYS A 22 -9.48 19.91 1.01
C LYS A 22 -8.01 20.14 0.59
N ALA A 23 -7.19 20.69 1.48
CA ALA A 23 -5.76 20.85 1.21
C ALA A 23 -5.06 19.49 1.05
N MET A 24 -5.38 18.53 1.92
CA MET A 24 -4.84 17.18 1.84
C MET A 24 -5.26 16.43 0.57
N GLU A 25 -6.50 16.61 0.12
CA GLU A 25 -6.99 16.10 -1.18
C GLU A 25 -6.09 16.63 -2.30
N MET A 26 -5.89 17.95 -2.39
CA MET A 26 -5.08 18.58 -3.45
C MET A 26 -3.61 18.13 -3.41
N VAL A 27 -3.03 18.00 -2.20
CA VAL A 27 -1.67 17.50 -2.02
C VAL A 27 -1.55 16.05 -2.48
N ALA A 28 -2.52 15.20 -2.14
CA ALA A 28 -2.55 13.81 -2.58
C ALA A 28 -2.68 13.71 -4.11
N THR A 29 -3.52 14.54 -4.74
CA THR A 29 -3.65 14.60 -6.21
C THR A 29 -2.33 14.94 -6.88
N SER A 30 -1.62 15.96 -6.38
CA SER A 30 -0.31 16.38 -6.91
C SER A 30 0.74 15.27 -6.78
N LYS A 31 0.77 14.59 -5.62
CA LYS A 31 1.69 13.47 -5.38
C LYS A 31 1.34 12.25 -6.23
N MET A 32 0.06 11.94 -6.41
CA MET A 32 -0.41 10.81 -7.21
C MET A 32 0.12 10.89 -8.65
N ARG A 33 0.07 12.08 -9.26
CA ARG A 33 0.61 12.28 -10.62
C ARG A 33 2.09 11.92 -10.70
N LYS A 34 2.90 12.44 -9.77
CA LYS A 34 4.34 12.13 -9.69
C LYS A 34 4.60 10.64 -9.47
N THR A 35 3.77 9.96 -8.67
CA THR A 35 3.93 8.52 -8.44
C THR A 35 3.55 7.69 -9.66
N GLN A 36 2.53 8.10 -10.42
CA GLN A 36 2.18 7.45 -11.70
C GLN A 36 3.30 7.57 -12.73
N ASP A 37 3.91 8.75 -12.85
CA ASP A 37 5.04 8.95 -13.75
C ASP A 37 6.22 8.03 -13.37
N ARG A 38 6.52 7.90 -12.07
CA ARG A 38 7.54 6.97 -11.56
C ARG A 38 7.19 5.50 -11.82
N MET A 39 5.93 5.13 -11.63
CA MET A 39 5.45 3.78 -11.93
C MET A 39 5.66 3.45 -13.40
N ALA A 40 5.26 4.35 -14.31
CA ALA A 40 5.45 4.19 -15.74
C ALA A 40 6.95 4.08 -16.11
N ALA A 41 7.80 4.90 -15.51
CA ALA A 41 9.26 4.86 -15.72
C ALA A 41 9.91 3.56 -15.23
N SER A 42 9.33 2.89 -14.23
CA SER A 42 9.88 1.63 -13.68
C SER A 42 9.53 0.38 -14.48
N ARG A 43 8.50 0.43 -15.35
CA ARG A 43 8.03 -0.73 -16.11
C ARG A 43 9.03 -1.27 -17.13
N PRO A 44 9.66 -0.43 -17.98
CA PRO A 44 10.58 -0.90 -19.02
C PRO A 44 11.73 -1.73 -18.46
N TYR A 45 12.28 -1.37 -17.30
CA TYR A 45 13.36 -2.11 -16.67
C TYR A 45 12.93 -3.54 -16.28
N SER A 46 11.80 -3.69 -15.59
CA SER A 46 11.28 -4.99 -15.15
C SER A 46 10.89 -5.89 -16.31
N GLU A 47 10.32 -5.33 -17.38
CA GLU A 47 9.98 -6.09 -18.59
C GLU A 47 11.25 -6.54 -19.33
N THR A 48 12.23 -5.65 -19.49
CA THR A 48 13.48 -5.95 -20.21
C THR A 48 14.33 -6.98 -19.46
N ILE A 49 14.52 -6.82 -18.14
CA ILE A 49 15.31 -7.76 -17.35
C ILE A 49 14.66 -9.15 -17.31
N ARG A 50 13.32 -9.23 -17.29
CA ARG A 50 12.59 -10.50 -17.40
C ARG A 50 12.87 -11.19 -18.74
N ASN A 51 12.86 -10.43 -19.84
CA ASN A 51 13.19 -10.96 -21.16
C ASN A 51 14.63 -11.49 -21.17
N VAL A 52 15.60 -10.76 -20.63
CA VAL A 52 17.00 -11.22 -20.56
C VAL A 52 17.12 -12.50 -19.71
N ILE A 53 16.51 -12.56 -18.54
CA ILE A 53 16.49 -13.76 -17.69
C ILE A 53 15.90 -14.96 -18.44
N SER A 54 14.83 -14.75 -19.20
CA SER A 54 14.21 -15.82 -20.00
C SER A 54 15.17 -16.37 -21.07
N HIS A 55 16.04 -15.55 -21.66
CA HIS A 55 17.06 -16.00 -22.61
C HIS A 55 18.20 -16.74 -21.92
N VAL A 56 18.76 -16.16 -20.84
CA VAL A 56 19.87 -16.75 -20.08
C VAL A 56 19.50 -18.10 -19.47
N SER A 57 18.27 -18.23 -18.95
CA SER A 57 17.80 -19.49 -18.35
C SER A 57 17.70 -20.65 -19.36
N LYS A 58 17.46 -20.35 -20.65
CA LYS A 58 17.47 -21.35 -21.73
C LYS A 58 18.88 -21.75 -22.14
N ALA A 59 19.84 -20.82 -22.07
CA ALA A 59 21.24 -21.07 -22.39
C ALA A 59 21.99 -21.84 -21.29
N SER A 60 21.61 -21.68 -20.01
CA SER A 60 22.23 -22.41 -18.90
C SER A 60 21.71 -23.85 -18.77
N VAL A 61 22.00 -24.69 -19.76
CA VAL A 61 21.61 -26.11 -19.75
C VAL A 61 22.23 -26.82 -18.54
N GLY A 62 21.38 -27.27 -17.61
CA GLY A 62 21.77 -28.06 -16.44
C GLY A 62 21.89 -27.30 -15.12
N TYR A 63 21.97 -25.97 -15.12
CA TYR A 63 21.91 -25.17 -13.88
C TYR A 63 20.48 -24.69 -13.61
N LYS A 64 19.90 -25.10 -12.49
CA LYS A 64 18.64 -24.55 -11.98
C LYS A 64 18.92 -23.67 -10.77
N HIS A 65 18.70 -22.37 -10.95
CA HIS A 65 18.85 -21.40 -9.86
C HIS A 65 17.88 -21.73 -8.70
N PRO A 66 18.28 -21.59 -7.42
CA PRO A 66 17.42 -21.90 -6.26
C PRO A 66 16.05 -21.20 -6.25
N PHE A 67 15.97 -20.00 -6.82
CA PHE A 67 14.72 -19.23 -6.98
C PHE A 67 13.79 -19.74 -8.09
N LEU A 68 14.22 -20.70 -8.92
CA LEU A 68 13.42 -21.31 -9.99
C LEU A 68 12.97 -22.73 -9.64
N VAL A 69 13.51 -23.32 -8.58
CA VAL A 69 13.19 -24.71 -8.20
C VAL A 69 12.03 -24.69 -7.21
N GLU A 70 10.92 -25.32 -7.61
CA GLU A 70 9.81 -25.59 -6.70
C GLU A 70 10.19 -26.70 -5.70
N ARG A 71 9.78 -26.50 -4.45
CA ARG A 71 9.98 -27.44 -3.35
C ARG A 71 8.75 -27.51 -2.47
N GLU A 72 8.67 -28.55 -1.64
CA GLU A 72 7.60 -28.71 -0.65
C GLU A 72 7.58 -27.50 0.30
N VAL A 73 6.43 -26.84 0.44
CA VAL A 73 6.29 -25.61 1.21
C VAL A 73 5.85 -25.92 2.64
N LYS A 74 6.74 -25.75 3.61
CA LYS A 74 6.46 -25.91 5.06
C LYS A 74 6.45 -24.57 5.78
N LYS A 75 7.20 -23.61 5.27
CA LYS A 75 7.24 -22.25 5.80
C LYS A 75 7.24 -21.20 4.69
N ILE A 76 6.40 -20.18 4.87
CA ILE A 76 6.23 -19.08 3.92
C ILE A 76 6.73 -17.78 4.52
N GLY A 77 7.45 -17.00 3.72
CA GLY A 77 7.79 -15.62 4.00
C GLY A 77 6.82 -14.68 3.29
N ILE A 78 6.30 -13.65 3.96
CA ILE A 78 5.47 -12.63 3.31
C ILE A 78 6.07 -11.25 3.53
N LEU A 79 6.43 -10.58 2.44
CA LEU A 79 6.73 -9.15 2.42
C LEU A 79 5.43 -8.35 2.35
N VAL A 80 5.02 -7.73 3.45
CA VAL A 80 3.80 -6.92 3.52
C VAL A 80 4.15 -5.45 3.36
N ILE A 81 3.67 -4.84 2.27
CA ILE A 81 3.89 -3.43 1.95
C ILE A 81 2.65 -2.63 2.32
N SER A 82 2.77 -1.87 3.40
CA SER A 82 1.78 -0.96 3.94
C SER A 82 2.21 0.50 3.77
N THR A 83 1.38 1.43 4.24
CA THR A 83 1.72 2.86 4.26
C THR A 83 2.39 3.26 5.57
N ASP A 84 3.18 4.33 5.56
CA ASP A 84 3.68 4.97 6.79
C ASP A 84 2.60 5.87 7.43
N ARG A 85 1.85 6.60 6.60
CA ARG A 85 0.82 7.55 7.04
C ARG A 85 -0.58 6.99 6.93
N GLY A 86 -1.47 7.44 7.81
CA GLY A 86 -2.91 7.10 7.77
C GLY A 86 -3.72 7.94 6.78
N MET A 87 -5.02 8.03 7.03
CA MET A 87 -5.98 8.84 6.27
C MET A 87 -6.08 8.46 4.78
N CYS A 88 -5.88 7.19 4.47
CA CYS A 88 -5.98 6.61 3.12
C CYS A 88 -7.21 5.69 2.97
N GLY A 89 -8.30 6.02 3.68
CA GLY A 89 -9.52 5.21 3.70
C GLY A 89 -9.26 3.77 4.19
N GLY A 90 -9.83 2.80 3.48
CA GLY A 90 -9.73 1.37 3.83
C GLY A 90 -8.48 0.65 3.29
N LEU A 91 -7.53 1.35 2.66
CA LEU A 91 -6.42 0.73 1.90
C LEU A 91 -5.64 -0.32 2.72
N ASN A 92 -5.07 0.09 3.85
CA ASN A 92 -4.30 -0.82 4.71
C ASN A 92 -5.17 -1.93 5.31
N VAL A 93 -6.39 -1.60 5.72
CA VAL A 93 -7.31 -2.57 6.35
C VAL A 93 -7.68 -3.69 5.37
N ASN A 94 -7.95 -3.33 4.11
CA ASN A 94 -8.28 -4.30 3.07
C ASN A 94 -7.08 -5.19 2.74
N LEU A 95 -5.88 -4.62 2.66
CA LEU A 95 -4.65 -5.40 2.50
C LEU A 95 -4.45 -6.37 3.66
N PHE A 96 -4.50 -5.88 4.90
CA PHE A 96 -4.26 -6.71 6.09
C PHE A 96 -5.27 -7.84 6.23
N LYS A 97 -6.56 -7.59 5.95
CA LYS A 97 -7.58 -8.63 5.91
C LYS A 97 -7.27 -9.69 4.86
N THR A 98 -6.87 -9.27 3.66
CA THR A 98 -6.52 -10.19 2.56
C THR A 98 -5.30 -11.04 2.95
N THR A 99 -4.26 -10.43 3.51
CA THR A 99 -3.06 -11.12 3.99
C THR A 99 -3.38 -12.09 5.12
N LEU A 100 -4.15 -11.68 6.14
CA LEU A 100 -4.53 -12.53 7.26
C LEU A 100 -5.38 -13.73 6.83
N ASN A 101 -6.31 -13.53 5.89
CA ASN A 101 -7.10 -14.63 5.32
C ASN A 101 -6.19 -15.64 4.61
N GLN A 102 -5.19 -15.17 3.86
CA GLN A 102 -4.24 -16.06 3.19
C GLN A 102 -3.35 -16.81 4.20
N ILE A 103 -2.87 -16.12 5.25
CA ILE A 103 -2.13 -16.75 6.36
C ILE A 103 -2.99 -17.81 7.04
N LYS A 104 -4.28 -17.54 7.25
CA LYS A 104 -5.20 -18.52 7.83
C LYS A 104 -5.32 -19.78 6.96
N ASN A 105 -5.49 -19.61 5.65
CA ASN A 105 -5.57 -20.73 4.70
C ASN A 105 -4.29 -21.59 4.75
N TRP A 106 -3.11 -20.96 4.81
CA TRP A 106 -1.84 -21.68 4.95
C TRP A 106 -1.69 -22.37 6.30
N LYS A 107 -2.16 -21.74 7.38
CA LYS A 107 -2.17 -22.35 8.71
C LYS A 107 -3.05 -23.60 8.75
N GLU A 108 -4.19 -23.60 8.06
CA GLU A 108 -5.07 -24.79 7.92
C GLU A 108 -4.37 -25.94 7.17
N GLN A 109 -3.39 -25.64 6.33
CA GLN A 109 -2.52 -26.60 5.64
C GLN A 109 -1.27 -26.97 6.46
N ASN A 110 -1.17 -26.56 7.73
CA ASN A 110 -0.01 -26.71 8.60
C ASN A 110 1.27 -26.01 8.10
N ILE A 111 1.12 -24.96 7.28
CA ILE A 111 2.23 -24.15 6.78
C ILE A 111 2.43 -22.95 7.71
N SER A 112 3.66 -22.77 8.21
CA SER A 112 4.01 -21.65 9.09
C SER A 112 4.35 -20.38 8.29
N THR A 113 4.28 -19.20 8.92
CA THR A 113 4.51 -17.93 8.22
C THR A 113 5.42 -16.98 9.00
N ASP A 114 6.45 -16.47 8.32
CA ASP A 114 7.31 -15.38 8.77
C ASP A 114 7.01 -14.11 7.95
N LEU A 115 7.10 -12.92 8.57
CA LEU A 115 6.76 -11.65 7.94
C LEU A 115 7.98 -10.74 7.77
N GLY A 116 8.06 -10.07 6.63
CA GLY A 116 8.86 -8.87 6.43
C GLY A 116 7.93 -7.67 6.25
N LEU A 117 8.08 -6.62 7.06
CA LEU A 117 7.10 -5.53 7.12
C LEU A 117 7.68 -4.23 6.55
N ILE A 118 7.02 -3.69 5.56
CA ILE A 118 7.37 -2.40 4.95
C ILE A 118 6.23 -1.41 5.26
N GLY A 119 6.56 -0.30 5.90
CA GLY A 119 5.63 0.76 6.31
C GLY A 119 5.18 0.68 7.78
N SER A 120 5.09 1.84 8.43
CA SER A 120 4.75 1.95 9.86
C SER A 120 3.39 1.34 10.23
N LYS A 121 2.39 1.39 9.34
CA LYS A 121 1.03 0.88 9.63
C LYS A 121 1.01 -0.65 9.71
N GLY A 122 1.74 -1.33 8.83
CA GLY A 122 1.91 -2.78 8.86
C GLY A 122 2.69 -3.22 10.10
N ILE A 123 3.79 -2.55 10.42
CA ILE A 123 4.58 -2.82 11.63
C ILE A 123 3.71 -2.73 12.88
N SER A 124 2.96 -1.64 13.03
CA SER A 124 2.10 -1.43 14.20
C SER A 124 0.99 -2.49 14.29
N PHE A 125 0.40 -2.86 13.16
CA PHE A 125 -0.69 -3.84 13.10
C PHE A 125 -0.20 -5.26 13.40
N PHE A 126 0.73 -5.79 12.61
CA PHE A 126 1.15 -7.20 12.69
C PHE A 126 1.95 -7.53 13.95
N ARG A 127 2.62 -6.56 14.59
CA ARG A 127 3.30 -6.77 15.87
C ARG A 127 2.33 -7.23 16.96
N SER A 128 1.07 -6.79 16.92
CA SER A 128 0.05 -7.20 17.91
C SER A 128 -0.42 -8.66 17.76
N PHE A 129 -0.12 -9.32 16.64
CA PHE A 129 -0.56 -10.69 16.34
C PHE A 129 0.47 -11.77 16.67
N GLY A 130 1.66 -11.41 17.17
CA GLY A 130 2.69 -12.36 17.58
C GLY A 130 3.37 -13.12 16.44
N PHE A 131 3.27 -12.63 15.19
CA PHE A 131 4.02 -13.21 14.08
C PHE A 131 5.52 -12.99 14.24
N ASN A 132 6.31 -13.92 13.71
CA ASN A 132 7.76 -13.76 13.63
C ASN A 132 8.11 -12.75 12.53
N ILE A 133 8.73 -11.63 12.92
CA ILE A 133 9.10 -10.54 12.00
C ILE A 133 10.59 -10.66 11.70
N LYS A 134 10.94 -11.09 10.49
CA LYS A 134 12.33 -11.28 10.03
C LYS A 134 13.01 -9.95 9.71
N GLY A 135 12.25 -8.97 9.22
CA GLY A 135 12.76 -7.64 8.88
C GLY A 135 11.65 -6.60 8.87
N GLN A 136 12.01 -5.35 9.16
CA GLN A 136 11.07 -4.24 9.09
C GLN A 136 11.74 -2.96 8.56
N LEU A 137 10.99 -2.19 7.78
CA LEU A 137 11.40 -0.89 7.25
C LEU A 137 10.23 0.09 7.32
N SER A 138 10.50 1.32 7.71
CA SER A 138 9.50 2.39 7.75
C SER A 138 10.13 3.73 7.39
N GLY A 139 9.31 4.70 7.03
CA GLY A 139 9.78 6.05 6.70
C GLY A 139 10.25 6.18 5.25
N LEU A 140 9.71 5.39 4.33
CA LEU A 140 10.01 5.43 2.89
C LEU A 140 9.59 6.76 2.23
N GLY A 141 8.68 7.49 2.88
CA GLY A 141 8.17 8.75 2.35
C GLY A 141 7.39 8.58 1.04
N ASP A 142 7.43 9.62 0.19
CA ASP A 142 6.71 9.66 -1.10
C ASP A 142 7.62 9.27 -2.29
N THR A 143 8.91 9.06 -2.03
CA THR A 143 9.96 8.82 -3.03
C THR A 143 10.85 7.67 -2.59
N PRO A 144 10.33 6.43 -2.59
CA PRO A 144 11.09 5.27 -2.14
C PRO A 144 12.32 5.08 -3.03
N ALA A 145 13.47 4.86 -2.38
CA ALA A 145 14.72 4.51 -3.04
C ALA A 145 14.88 2.98 -3.06
N LEU A 146 15.53 2.44 -4.08
CA LEU A 146 15.71 0.99 -4.19
C LEU A 146 16.60 0.47 -3.05
N GLU A 147 17.64 1.23 -2.72
CA GLU A 147 18.68 0.92 -1.74
C GLU A 147 18.10 0.64 -0.35
N GLU A 148 17.03 1.35 0.02
CA GLU A 148 16.35 1.17 1.30
C GLU A 148 15.60 -0.17 1.37
N LEU A 149 15.10 -0.66 0.23
CA LEU A 149 14.33 -1.91 0.15
C LEU A 149 15.22 -3.16 0.18
N ILE A 150 16.45 -3.04 -0.31
CA ILE A 150 17.42 -4.14 -0.42
C ILE A 150 17.63 -4.83 0.94
N GLY A 151 17.71 -4.08 2.04
CA GLY A 151 17.96 -4.65 3.37
C GLY A 151 16.90 -5.65 3.83
N VAL A 152 15.62 -5.28 3.74
CA VAL A 152 14.50 -6.16 4.14
C VAL A 152 14.33 -7.31 3.14
N ALA A 153 14.49 -7.02 1.84
CA ALA A 153 14.42 -8.03 0.79
C ALA A 153 15.48 -9.12 0.97
N ASN A 154 16.74 -8.74 1.17
CA ASN A 154 17.85 -9.67 1.36
C ASN A 154 17.67 -10.56 2.58
N THR A 155 17.15 -10.02 3.69
CA THR A 155 16.89 -10.84 4.88
C THR A 155 15.91 -11.99 4.58
N MET A 156 14.90 -11.74 3.74
CA MET A 156 13.96 -12.78 3.31
C MET A 156 14.59 -13.73 2.28
N PHE A 157 15.37 -13.21 1.35
CA PHE A 157 16.08 -14.03 0.35
C PHE A 157 17.12 -14.95 0.98
N ASP A 158 17.84 -14.48 1.99
CA ASP A 158 18.82 -15.28 2.73
C ASP A 158 18.13 -16.36 3.57
N ALA A 159 17.00 -16.05 4.21
CA ALA A 159 16.17 -17.06 4.88
C ALA A 159 15.68 -18.15 3.89
N TYR A 160 15.35 -17.77 2.65
CA TYR A 160 15.00 -18.74 1.62
C TYR A 160 16.21 -19.60 1.18
N ARG A 161 17.37 -18.97 0.95
CA ARG A 161 18.62 -19.67 0.57
C ARG A 161 19.05 -20.67 1.65
N ASN A 162 18.89 -20.30 2.93
CA ASN A 162 19.22 -21.15 4.07
C ASN A 162 18.19 -22.27 4.32
N GLY A 163 17.09 -22.32 3.56
CA GLY A 163 16.03 -23.32 3.74
C GLY A 163 15.16 -23.08 4.98
N GLU A 164 15.21 -21.89 5.57
CA GLU A 164 14.29 -21.50 6.65
C GLU A 164 12.90 -21.17 6.11
N ILE A 165 12.82 -20.70 4.86
CA ILE A 165 11.58 -20.34 4.17
C ILE A 165 11.58 -21.04 2.81
N ASP A 166 10.46 -21.67 2.46
CA ASP A 166 10.33 -22.45 1.24
C ASP A 166 9.70 -21.67 0.08
N ALA A 167 8.97 -20.59 0.39
CA ALA A 167 8.39 -19.66 -0.59
C ALA A 167 8.26 -18.25 -0.02
N ILE A 168 8.46 -17.23 -0.86
CA ILE A 168 8.30 -15.81 -0.54
C ILE A 168 7.15 -15.23 -1.36
N TYR A 169 6.22 -14.57 -0.67
CA TYR A 169 5.13 -13.80 -1.24
C TYR A 169 5.30 -12.31 -0.95
N ILE A 170 4.68 -11.48 -1.77
CA ILE A 170 4.58 -10.04 -1.59
C ILE A 170 3.11 -9.64 -1.53
N ALA A 171 2.74 -8.94 -0.47
CA ALA A 171 1.39 -8.43 -0.24
C ALA A 171 1.40 -6.90 -0.35
N TYR A 172 0.71 -6.37 -1.35
CA TYR A 172 0.66 -4.93 -1.61
C TYR A 172 -0.66 -4.51 -2.26
N ASN A 173 -0.91 -3.21 -2.36
CA ASN A 173 -2.06 -2.69 -3.09
C ASN A 173 -1.68 -2.40 -4.54
N LYS A 174 -2.24 -3.18 -5.46
CA LYS A 174 -2.07 -2.95 -6.91
C LYS A 174 -2.94 -1.77 -7.34
N PHE A 175 -2.31 -0.78 -7.93
CA PHE A 175 -2.98 0.37 -8.50
C PHE A 175 -3.68 -0.04 -9.82
N VAL A 176 -5.01 -0.06 -9.84
CA VAL A 176 -5.79 -0.32 -11.06
C VAL A 176 -6.18 1.00 -11.71
N ASN A 177 -6.81 1.87 -10.92
CA ASN A 177 -7.12 3.24 -11.30
C ASN A 177 -7.32 4.09 -10.04
N THR A 178 -7.62 5.37 -10.23
CA THR A 178 -7.79 6.34 -9.14
C THR A 178 -8.88 5.96 -8.13
N MET A 179 -9.92 5.24 -8.56
CA MET A 179 -11.03 4.81 -7.69
C MET A 179 -10.88 3.37 -7.18
N SER A 180 -10.04 2.55 -7.81
CA SER A 180 -9.91 1.12 -7.53
C SER A 180 -8.46 0.74 -7.24
N GLN A 181 -8.22 0.33 -6.01
CA GLN A 181 -6.98 -0.28 -5.55
C GLN A 181 -7.30 -1.69 -5.07
N LYS A 182 -6.57 -2.69 -5.57
CA LYS A 182 -6.84 -4.09 -5.24
C LYS A 182 -5.72 -4.64 -4.37
N PRO A 183 -6.00 -5.13 -3.14
CA PRO A 183 -5.00 -5.84 -2.36
C PRO A 183 -4.69 -7.17 -3.06
N VAL A 184 -3.41 -7.44 -3.28
CA VAL A 184 -2.93 -8.66 -3.92
C VAL A 184 -1.86 -9.31 -3.05
N VAL A 185 -1.86 -10.64 -3.01
CA VAL A 185 -0.78 -11.45 -2.45
C VAL A 185 -0.22 -12.25 -3.61
N GLN A 186 0.98 -11.89 -4.07
CA GLN A 186 1.62 -12.48 -5.24
C GLN A 186 2.86 -13.25 -4.82
N GLN A 187 3.11 -14.39 -5.45
CA GLN A 187 4.33 -15.15 -5.24
C GLN A 187 5.52 -14.45 -5.91
N LEU A 188 6.62 -14.32 -5.18
CA LEU A 188 7.86 -13.72 -5.64
C LEU A 188 8.92 -14.81 -5.88
N VAL A 189 9.06 -15.75 -4.95
CA VAL A 189 10.00 -16.88 -5.01
C VAL A 189 9.32 -18.15 -4.50
N PRO A 190 9.46 -19.33 -5.12
CA PRO A 190 10.02 -19.56 -6.46
C PRO A 190 9.31 -18.69 -7.51
N LEU A 191 10.03 -18.23 -8.54
CA LEU A 191 9.43 -17.41 -9.60
C LEU A 191 8.34 -18.25 -10.28
N PRO A 192 7.09 -17.75 -10.34
CA PRO A 192 6.02 -18.47 -11.01
C PRO A 192 6.26 -18.47 -12.53
N GLU A 193 5.95 -19.59 -13.18
CA GLU A 193 5.94 -19.67 -14.65
C GLU A 193 4.96 -18.62 -15.21
N SER A 194 5.42 -17.76 -16.12
CA SER A 194 4.53 -16.78 -16.74
C SER A 194 3.64 -17.48 -17.76
N LYS A 195 2.32 -17.22 -17.73
CA LYS A 195 1.42 -17.70 -18.81
C LYS A 195 1.71 -17.05 -20.18
N ASN A 196 2.39 -15.89 -20.18
CA ASN A 196 2.86 -15.19 -21.39
C ASN A 196 4.35 -15.42 -21.66
N ASP A 197 4.99 -16.30 -20.88
CA ASP A 197 6.33 -16.75 -21.23
C ASP A 197 6.14 -17.69 -22.41
N HIS A 198 6.27 -17.14 -23.61
CA HIS A 198 6.68 -17.87 -24.81
C HIS A 198 8.12 -18.37 -24.62
N LEU A 199 8.45 -18.97 -23.46
CA LEU A 199 9.69 -19.72 -23.27
C LEU A 199 9.77 -20.84 -24.33
N ASN A 200 8.62 -21.30 -24.84
CA ASN A 200 8.52 -22.34 -25.86
C ASN A 200 8.02 -21.86 -27.23
N GLU A 201 7.61 -20.60 -27.40
CA GLU A 201 7.03 -20.12 -28.66
C GLU A 201 7.97 -19.12 -29.36
N ARG A 202 8.33 -19.48 -30.59
CA ARG A 202 9.43 -18.93 -31.40
C ARG A 202 9.25 -17.47 -31.79
N GLN A 203 10.25 -16.64 -31.51
CA GLN A 203 10.72 -15.57 -32.41
C GLN A 203 12.26 -15.59 -32.40
N GLN A 204 12.83 -15.82 -33.59
CA GLN A 204 14.25 -15.87 -33.98
C GLN A 204 15.32 -15.77 -32.87
N THR A 205 15.92 -16.92 -32.58
CA THR A 205 17.05 -17.14 -31.67
C THR A 205 18.34 -16.51 -32.20
N TRP A 206 18.67 -15.32 -31.74
CA TRP A 206 20.05 -14.87 -31.63
C TRP A 206 20.50 -15.22 -30.22
N ASP A 207 21.59 -15.98 -30.12
CA ASP A 207 22.19 -16.33 -28.82
C ASP A 207 23.11 -15.19 -28.37
N TYR A 208 23.25 -15.01 -27.06
CA TYR A 208 24.13 -13.98 -26.51
C TYR A 208 25.55 -14.54 -26.37
N LEU A 209 26.55 -13.69 -26.60
CA LEU A 209 27.87 -13.93 -26.05
C LEU A 209 27.83 -13.51 -24.57
N TYR A 210 27.94 -14.49 -23.67
CA TYR A 210 27.90 -14.26 -22.23
C TYR A 210 29.31 -13.98 -21.70
N GLU A 211 29.45 -12.87 -20.98
CA GLU A 211 30.63 -12.54 -20.19
C GLU A 211 30.15 -12.08 -18.79
N PRO A 212 30.48 -12.74 -17.66
CA PRO A 212 31.26 -13.98 -17.49
C PRO A 212 30.39 -15.22 -17.80
N GLU A 213 30.46 -16.29 -17.02
CA GLU A 213 29.67 -17.51 -17.24
C GLU A 213 28.16 -17.29 -17.07
N PRO A 214 27.28 -17.94 -17.87
CA PRO A 214 25.82 -17.80 -17.79
C PRO A 214 25.25 -18.03 -16.39
N LYS A 215 25.87 -18.90 -15.60
CA LYS A 215 25.49 -19.19 -14.22
C LYS A 215 25.61 -17.95 -13.32
N GLU A 216 26.76 -17.29 -13.34
CA GLU A 216 27.03 -16.10 -12.50
C GLU A 216 26.15 -14.93 -12.94
N LEU A 217 25.93 -14.81 -14.26
CA LEU A 217 25.02 -13.84 -14.82
C LEU A 217 23.58 -14.09 -14.35
N LEU A 218 23.11 -15.34 -14.38
CA LEU A 218 21.77 -15.70 -13.93
C LEU A 218 21.57 -15.43 -12.43
N ASP A 219 22.55 -15.76 -11.59
CA ASP A 219 22.51 -15.51 -10.14
C ASP A 219 22.34 -14.00 -9.84
N SER A 220 23.13 -13.16 -10.51
CA SER A 220 23.07 -11.70 -10.32
C SER A 220 21.79 -11.08 -10.90
N LEU A 221 21.39 -11.50 -12.11
CA LEU A 221 20.20 -10.97 -12.78
C LEU A 221 18.91 -11.32 -12.05
N LEU A 222 18.78 -12.54 -11.53
CA LEU A 222 17.59 -12.94 -10.79
C LEU A 222 17.41 -12.11 -9.52
N VAL A 223 18.49 -11.86 -8.77
CA VAL A 223 18.43 -10.97 -7.60
C VAL A 223 17.97 -9.58 -8.00
N ARG A 224 18.57 -8.99 -9.05
CA ARG A 224 18.18 -7.66 -9.57
C ARG A 224 16.74 -7.60 -10.04
N TYR A 225 16.25 -8.67 -10.66
CA TYR A 225 14.85 -8.76 -11.05
C TYR A 225 13.92 -8.81 -9.85
N LEU A 226 14.22 -9.62 -8.83
CA LEU A 226 13.42 -9.68 -7.62
C LEU A 226 13.41 -8.34 -6.86
N GLU A 227 14.55 -7.66 -6.78
CA GLU A 227 14.64 -6.30 -6.26
C GLU A 227 13.75 -5.33 -7.05
N SER A 228 13.76 -5.41 -8.39
CA SER A 228 12.91 -4.59 -9.25
C SER A 228 11.42 -4.86 -9.03
N GLN A 229 11.03 -6.12 -8.78
CA GLN A 229 9.65 -6.49 -8.49
C GLN A 229 9.17 -5.95 -7.14
N ILE A 230 10.02 -6.02 -6.11
CA ILE A 230 9.74 -5.42 -4.81
C ILE A 230 9.59 -3.90 -4.96
N TYR A 231 10.49 -3.25 -5.69
CA TYR A 231 10.42 -1.82 -5.95
C TYR A 231 9.12 -1.43 -6.67
N GLN A 232 8.74 -2.16 -7.71
CA GLN A 232 7.47 -1.94 -8.41
C GLN A 232 6.27 -2.09 -7.48
N ALA A 233 6.24 -3.12 -6.65
CA ALA A 233 5.17 -3.31 -5.67
C ALA A 233 5.09 -2.16 -4.66
N VAL A 234 6.23 -1.62 -4.23
CA VAL A 234 6.29 -0.43 -3.35
C VAL A 234 5.77 0.80 -4.07
N VAL A 235 6.20 1.06 -5.30
CA VAL A 235 5.72 2.21 -6.10
C VAL A 235 4.22 2.11 -6.39
N ASP A 236 3.71 0.92 -6.72
CA ASP A 236 2.28 0.62 -6.88
C ASP A 236 1.50 0.91 -5.60
N ASN A 237 2.05 0.52 -4.45
CA ASN A 237 1.42 0.77 -3.16
C ASN A 237 1.41 2.26 -2.80
N VAL A 238 2.48 3.01 -3.09
CA VAL A 238 2.52 4.47 -2.88
C VAL A 238 1.54 5.18 -3.82
N ALA A 239 1.38 4.73 -5.06
CA ALA A 239 0.39 5.31 -5.98
C ALA A 239 -1.04 5.04 -5.47
N SER A 240 -1.29 3.81 -5.03
CA SER A 240 -2.54 3.40 -4.39
C SER A 240 -2.83 4.20 -3.11
N GLU A 241 -1.80 4.49 -2.31
CA GLU A 241 -1.90 5.35 -1.13
C GLU A 241 -2.39 6.75 -1.48
N GLN A 242 -1.78 7.40 -2.48
CA GLN A 242 -2.19 8.77 -2.85
C GLN A 242 -3.58 8.80 -3.45
N ALA A 243 -3.94 7.83 -4.29
CA ALA A 243 -5.28 7.72 -4.86
C ALA A 243 -6.35 7.51 -3.77
N ALA A 244 -6.14 6.53 -2.89
CA ALA A 244 -7.07 6.25 -1.79
C ALA A 244 -7.18 7.42 -0.81
N ARG A 245 -6.07 8.11 -0.52
CA ARG A 245 -6.07 9.33 0.31
C ARG A 245 -6.85 10.45 -0.35
N MET A 246 -6.64 10.71 -1.63
CA MET A 246 -7.37 11.75 -2.36
C MET A 246 -8.88 11.49 -2.29
N VAL A 247 -9.31 10.25 -2.55
CA VAL A 247 -10.73 9.86 -2.47
C VAL A 247 -11.28 10.00 -1.04
N ALA A 248 -10.54 9.52 -0.03
CA ALA A 248 -10.95 9.63 1.37
C ALA A 248 -11.05 11.08 1.85
N MET A 249 -10.13 11.95 1.43
CA MET A 249 -10.13 13.37 1.78
C MET A 249 -11.24 14.15 1.06
N LYS A 250 -11.55 13.79 -0.20
CA LYS A 250 -12.71 14.33 -0.91
C LYS A 250 -14.00 13.97 -0.16
N ALA A 251 -14.20 12.70 0.15
CA ALA A 251 -15.37 12.25 0.92
C ALA A 251 -15.46 12.94 2.30
N ALA A 252 -14.33 13.10 3.00
CA ALA A 252 -14.29 13.82 4.28
C ALA A 252 -14.67 15.32 4.13
N THR A 253 -14.24 15.96 3.04
CA THR A 253 -14.56 17.37 2.74
C THR A 253 -16.05 17.56 2.45
N ASP A 254 -16.64 16.64 1.68
CA ASP A 254 -18.06 16.66 1.35
C ASP A 254 -18.91 16.38 2.60
N ASN A 255 -18.52 15.38 3.40
CA ASN A 255 -19.16 15.07 4.69
C ASN A 255 -19.10 16.24 5.67
N ALA A 256 -17.96 16.93 5.75
CA ALA A 256 -17.82 18.13 6.57
C ALA A 256 -18.74 19.25 6.08
N GLY A 257 -18.91 19.40 4.76
CA GLY A 257 -19.85 20.36 4.16
C GLY A 257 -21.30 20.10 4.57
N ASN A 258 -21.73 18.84 4.49
CA ASN A 258 -23.06 18.42 4.95
C ASN A 258 -23.26 18.71 6.44
N LEU A 259 -22.29 18.34 7.28
CA LEU A 259 -22.34 18.59 8.72
C LEU A 259 -22.40 20.09 9.06
N ILE A 260 -21.71 20.94 8.29
CA ILE A 260 -21.78 22.40 8.46
C ILE A 260 -23.19 22.91 8.15
N ASN A 261 -23.83 22.40 7.09
CA ASN A 261 -25.19 22.78 6.73
C ASN A 261 -26.20 22.38 7.83
N ASP A 262 -26.08 21.17 8.36
CA ASP A 262 -26.92 20.70 9.46
C ASP A 262 -26.72 21.54 10.73
N LEU A 263 -25.46 21.80 11.12
CA LEU A 263 -25.14 22.63 12.26
C LEU A 263 -25.64 24.08 12.10
N ARG A 264 -25.67 24.62 10.88
CA ARG A 264 -26.24 25.95 10.59
C ARG A 264 -27.75 25.99 10.83
N LEU A 265 -28.48 24.94 10.45
CA LEU A 265 -29.91 24.84 10.74
C LEU A 265 -30.17 24.82 12.24
N VAL A 266 -29.41 24.00 12.99
CA VAL A 266 -29.51 23.92 14.45
C VAL A 266 -29.14 25.25 15.10
N TYR A 267 -28.08 25.92 14.63
CA TYR A 267 -27.68 27.25 15.10
C TYR A 267 -28.78 28.29 14.91
N ASN A 268 -29.38 28.35 13.70
CA ASN A 268 -30.43 29.31 13.39
C ASN A 268 -31.67 29.10 14.28
N LYS A 269 -32.06 27.83 14.50
CA LYS A 269 -33.16 27.47 15.41
C LYS A 269 -32.86 27.90 16.85
N ALA A 270 -31.66 27.59 17.36
CA ALA A 270 -31.25 27.97 18.70
C ALA A 270 -31.13 29.49 18.88
N ARG A 271 -30.67 30.21 17.85
CA ARG A 271 -30.59 31.67 17.84
C ARG A 271 -31.98 32.30 17.90
N GLN A 272 -32.91 31.83 17.06
CA GLN A 272 -34.29 32.31 17.07
C GLN A 272 -34.95 32.07 18.44
N ALA A 273 -34.81 30.87 19.01
CA ALA A 273 -35.34 30.57 20.33
C ALA A 273 -34.74 31.48 21.43
N SER A 274 -33.44 31.78 21.37
CA SER A 274 -32.81 32.73 22.33
C SER A 274 -33.40 34.13 22.20
N ILE A 275 -33.55 34.64 20.96
CA ILE A 275 -34.12 35.97 20.71
C ILE A 275 -35.58 36.03 21.20
N THR A 276 -36.38 35.00 20.91
CA THR A 276 -37.77 34.93 21.37
C THR A 276 -37.86 34.90 22.90
N ASN A 277 -37.00 34.13 23.57
CA ASN A 277 -36.96 34.10 25.04
C ASN A 277 -36.54 35.45 25.63
N GLU A 278 -35.51 36.09 25.09
CA GLU A 278 -35.07 37.43 25.51
C GLU A 278 -36.20 38.47 25.33
N LEU A 279 -36.93 38.43 24.22
CA LEU A 279 -38.08 39.31 24.00
C LEU A 279 -39.22 39.02 24.99
N ASN A 280 -39.53 37.76 25.25
CA ASN A 280 -40.56 37.37 26.22
C ASN A 280 -40.19 37.82 27.64
N GLU A 281 -38.92 37.70 28.04
CA GLU A 281 -38.42 38.18 29.32
C GLU A 281 -38.56 39.71 29.45
N ILE A 282 -38.24 40.47 28.40
CA ILE A 282 -38.39 41.93 28.38
C ILE A 282 -39.86 42.34 28.51
N VAL A 283 -40.76 41.71 27.73
CA VAL A 283 -42.20 42.03 27.76
C VAL A 283 -42.83 41.66 29.09
N ALA A 284 -42.50 40.49 29.65
CA ALA A 284 -42.98 40.07 30.96
C ALA A 284 -42.48 40.98 32.09
N GLY A 285 -41.20 41.40 32.03
CA GLY A 285 -40.63 42.34 32.98
C GLY A 285 -41.27 43.73 32.90
N ALA A 286 -41.56 44.22 31.69
CA ALA A 286 -42.24 45.51 31.50
C ALA A 286 -43.69 45.50 32.00
N ALA A 287 -44.40 44.37 31.91
CA ALA A 287 -45.76 44.23 32.42
C ALA A 287 -45.85 44.07 33.95
N ALA A 288 -44.73 43.82 34.63
CA ALA A 288 -44.65 43.67 36.08
C ALA A 288 -44.35 44.98 36.83
N ILE A 289 -44.14 46.08 36.09
CA ILE A 289 -43.93 47.45 36.59
C ILE A 289 -45.23 48.24 36.43
#